data_AF-A0A9X8YPM0-F1
#
_entry.id   AF-A0A9X8YPM0-F1
#
_cell.length_a   1.000
_cell.length_b   1.000
_cell.length_c   1.000
_cell.angle_alpha   90.00
_cell.angle_beta   90.00
_cell.angle_gamma   90.00
#
_symmetry.space_group_name_H-M   'P 1'
#
loop_
_entity.id
_entity.type
_entity.pdbx_description
1 polymer ?
#
loop_
_entity_poly.entity_id
_entity_poly.type
_entity_poly.pdbx_seq_one_letter_code
_entity_poly.pdbx_strand_id
1 'polypeptide(L)'
;MKTRLSRRELSCLLMFTGMLWGGNGNAETPITVKVTIMAPLPCILNEKQQIYVNFGDEIMTTRIDGDAYRKKIDYSLKCDEQAKNAMKLQIKG
;
A
#
# COMPACT_ATOMS: atom_id res chain seq x y z
N MET A 1 -73.99 23.95 -34.84
CA MET A 1 -73.73 24.84 -33.69
C MET A 1 -72.21 24.94 -33.54
N LYS A 2 -71.62 26.10 -33.82
CA LYS A 2 -70.16 26.31 -33.97
C LYS A 2 -69.56 26.66 -32.61
N THR A 3 -68.72 25.80 -32.03
CA THR A 3 -67.85 26.18 -30.92
C THR A 3 -66.54 26.75 -31.49
N ARG A 4 -66.45 28.08 -31.55
CA ARG A 4 -65.22 28.80 -31.90
C ARG A 4 -64.20 28.60 -30.77
N LEU A 5 -63.31 27.62 -30.90
CA LEU A 5 -62.21 27.42 -29.97
C LEU A 5 -61.18 28.54 -30.18
N SER A 6 -61.08 29.44 -29.21
CA SER A 6 -60.25 30.65 -29.26
C SER A 6 -58.76 30.31 -29.27
N ARG A 7 -58.04 30.72 -30.31
CA ARG A 7 -56.58 30.57 -30.47
C ARG A 7 -55.75 31.15 -29.32
N ARG A 8 -56.33 32.00 -28.45
CA ARG A 8 -55.64 32.65 -27.33
C ARG A 8 -55.42 31.72 -26.13
N GLU A 9 -56.28 30.74 -25.90
CA GLU A 9 -56.16 29.78 -24.77
C GLU A 9 -55.10 28.69 -25.04
N LEU A 10 -54.86 28.36 -26.31
CA LEU A 10 -53.87 27.35 -26.70
C LEU A 10 -52.42 27.80 -26.44
N SER A 11 -52.19 29.12 -26.32
CA SER A 11 -50.85 29.69 -26.18
C SER A 11 -50.29 29.61 -24.76
N CYS A 12 -51.14 29.54 -23.73
CA CYS A 12 -50.70 29.43 -22.33
C CYS A 12 -50.47 27.96 -21.91
N LEU A 13 -51.24 27.02 -22.46
CA LEU A 13 -51.14 25.61 -22.11
C LEU A 13 -49.81 24.97 -22.56
N LEU A 14 -49.21 25.48 -23.64
CA LEU A 14 -47.92 25.02 -24.15
C LEU A 14 -46.71 25.56 -23.37
N MET A 15 -46.89 26.59 -22.53
CA MET A 15 -45.79 27.12 -21.71
C MET A 15 -45.67 26.44 -20.33
N PHE A 16 -46.75 25.83 -19.82
CA PHE A 16 -46.74 25.22 -18.48
C PHE A 16 -46.11 23.82 -18.42
N THR A 17 -46.05 23.09 -19.54
CA THR A 17 -45.49 21.73 -19.59
C THR A 17 -43.97 21.68 -19.80
N GLY A 18 -43.32 22.83 -20.05
CA GLY A 18 -41.88 22.89 -20.35
C GLY A 18 -40.93 22.89 -19.14
N MET A 19 -41.41 23.11 -17.92
CA MET A 19 -40.56 23.44 -16.77
C MET A 19 -40.21 22.26 -15.83
N LEU A 20 -40.66 21.02 -16.12
CA LEU A 20 -40.52 19.89 -15.19
C LEU A 20 -39.43 18.86 -15.54
N TRP A 21 -38.52 19.18 -16.46
CA TRP A 21 -37.40 18.30 -16.81
C TRP A 21 -36.07 18.95 -16.42
N GLY A 22 -35.92 19.28 -15.14
CA GLY A 22 -34.61 19.58 -14.55
C GLY A 22 -33.92 18.27 -14.19
N GLY A 23 -33.10 17.74 -15.10
CA GLY A 23 -32.30 16.55 -14.81
C GLY A 23 -31.23 16.86 -13.77
N ASN A 24 -31.16 16.07 -12.69
CA ASN A 24 -30.04 16.13 -11.75
C ASN A 24 -28.79 15.55 -12.45
N GLY A 25 -27.96 16.43 -13.02
CA GLY A 25 -26.66 16.05 -13.57
C GLY A 25 -25.66 15.88 -12.44
N ASN A 26 -25.33 14.64 -12.07
CA ASN A 26 -24.19 14.38 -11.21
C ASN A 26 -22.92 14.63 -12.02
N ALA A 27 -22.18 15.69 -11.68
CA ALA A 27 -20.86 15.94 -12.25
C ALA A 27 -19.85 15.02 -11.54
N GLU A 28 -19.69 13.80 -12.04
CA GLU A 28 -18.60 12.93 -11.61
C GLU A 28 -17.29 13.38 -12.25
N THR A 29 -16.38 13.87 -11.42
CA THR A 29 -15.02 14.22 -11.87
C THR A 29 -14.11 13.00 -11.67
N PRO A 30 -13.49 12.45 -12.74
CA PRO A 30 -12.61 11.31 -12.59
C PRO A 30 -11.32 11.75 -11.88
N ILE A 31 -11.08 11.17 -10.69
CA ILE A 31 -9.85 11.38 -9.93
C ILE A 31 -8.83 10.34 -10.36
N THR A 32 -7.64 10.79 -10.81
CA THR A 32 -6.52 9.89 -11.12
C THR A 32 -5.56 9.85 -9.94
N VAL A 33 -5.43 8.68 -9.32
CA VAL A 33 -4.46 8.43 -8.23
C VAL A 33 -3.27 7.65 -8.80
N LYS A 34 -2.07 8.20 -8.69
CA LYS A 34 -0.82 7.50 -9.02
C LYS A 34 -0.11 7.14 -7.72
N VAL A 35 0.19 5.86 -7.53
CA VAL A 35 0.97 5.35 -6.40
C VAL A 35 2.16 4.55 -6.90
N THR A 36 3.25 4.58 -6.15
CA THR A 36 4.40 3.70 -6.36
C THR A 36 4.42 2.67 -5.24
N ILE A 37 4.25 1.41 -5.59
CA ILE A 37 4.35 0.30 -4.63
C ILE A 37 5.82 -0.10 -4.55
N MET A 38 6.47 0.22 -3.44
CA MET A 38 7.80 -0.32 -3.14
C MET A 38 7.62 -1.68 -2.48
N ALA A 39 7.81 -2.76 -3.24
CA ALA A 39 7.88 -4.08 -2.64
C ALA A 39 9.06 -4.13 -1.65
N PRO A 40 8.87 -4.76 -0.47
CA PRO A 40 9.99 -4.99 0.43
C PRO A 40 11.05 -5.83 -0.29
N LEU A 41 12.31 -5.46 -0.12
CA LEU A 41 13.44 -6.14 -0.75
C LEU A 41 13.40 -7.63 -0.36
N PRO A 42 13.31 -8.57 -1.31
CA PRO A 42 13.17 -9.99 -1.02
C PRO A 42 14.53 -10.59 -0.65
N CYS A 43 15.04 -10.24 0.52
CA CYS A 43 16.25 -10.82 1.08
C CYS A 43 15.92 -12.05 1.94
N ILE A 44 16.71 -13.10 1.78
CA ILE A 44 16.67 -14.32 2.57
C ILE A 44 17.95 -14.38 3.40
N LEU A 45 17.82 -14.28 4.72
CA LEU A 45 18.90 -14.48 5.68
C LEU A 45 19.10 -15.99 5.92
N ASN A 46 20.33 -16.48 5.74
CA ASN A 46 20.72 -17.87 6.01
C ASN A 46 19.74 -18.92 5.50
N GLU A 47 19.25 -18.75 4.28
CA GLU A 47 18.32 -19.71 3.66
C GLU A 47 17.05 -19.98 4.51
N LYS A 48 16.65 -19.03 5.37
CA LYS A 48 15.57 -19.15 6.36
C LYS A 48 15.83 -20.17 7.48
N GLN A 49 17.09 -20.55 7.69
CA GLN A 49 17.52 -21.44 8.75
C GLN A 49 17.96 -20.65 9.99
N GLN A 50 17.75 -21.27 11.16
CA GLN A 50 18.23 -20.72 12.42
C GLN A 50 19.76 -20.81 12.51
N ILE A 51 20.39 -19.73 12.96
CA ILE A 51 21.82 -19.74 13.27
C ILE A 51 21.99 -20.28 14.69
N TYR A 52 22.69 -21.41 14.82
CA TYR A 52 23.09 -21.94 16.11
C TYR A 52 24.56 -21.63 16.36
N VAL A 53 24.84 -20.93 17.47
CA VAL A 53 26.21 -20.61 17.90
C VAL A 53 26.51 -21.41 19.15
N ASN A 54 27.42 -22.38 19.03
CA ASN A 54 27.83 -23.21 20.15
C ASN A 54 28.99 -22.54 20.92
N PHE A 55 28.75 -22.25 22.20
CA PHE A 55 29.76 -21.72 23.11
C PHE A 55 30.57 -22.82 23.82
N GLY A 56 30.13 -24.07 23.74
CA GLY A 56 30.69 -25.22 24.45
C GLY A 56 30.01 -25.45 25.80
N ASP A 57 30.31 -26.59 26.41
CA ASP A 57 29.70 -27.02 27.68
C ASP A 57 30.42 -26.47 28.92
N GLU A 58 31.65 -25.96 28.75
CA GLU A 58 32.50 -25.52 29.85
C GLU A 58 32.91 -24.06 29.69
N ILE A 59 32.06 -23.17 30.23
CA ILE A 59 32.31 -21.73 30.33
C ILE A 59 32.67 -21.41 31.77
N MET A 60 33.86 -20.86 31.98
CA MET A 60 34.29 -20.40 33.31
C MET A 60 33.90 -18.94 33.46
N THR A 61 33.03 -18.64 34.44
CA THR A 61 32.57 -17.28 34.72
C THR A 61 33.72 -16.31 35.04
N THR A 62 34.80 -16.83 35.65
CA THR A 62 36.02 -16.07 35.97
C THR A 62 36.82 -15.62 34.74
N ARG A 63 36.49 -16.15 33.55
CA ARG A 63 37.15 -15.81 32.27
C ARG A 63 36.24 -15.03 31.33
N ILE A 64 35.08 -14.57 31.79
CA ILE A 64 34.22 -13.68 30.99
C ILE A 64 34.80 -12.28 31.06
N ASP A 65 35.76 -12.00 30.17
CA ASP A 65 36.47 -10.72 30.03
C ASP A 65 35.99 -9.87 28.83
N GLY A 66 35.04 -10.42 28.06
CA GLY A 66 34.51 -9.79 26.86
C GLY A 66 35.15 -10.27 25.56
N ASP A 67 36.24 -11.07 25.61
CA ASP A 67 36.95 -11.60 24.43
C ASP A 67 37.06 -13.13 24.44
N ALA A 68 37.31 -13.77 25.59
CA ALA A 68 37.65 -15.20 25.70
C ALA A 68 36.64 -16.17 25.07
N TYR A 69 35.36 -15.77 25.00
CA TYR A 69 34.27 -16.58 24.46
C TYR A 69 33.60 -15.95 23.22
N ARG A 70 34.22 -14.93 22.59
CA ARG A 70 33.68 -14.37 21.35
C ARG A 70 33.62 -15.41 20.25
N LYS A 71 32.45 -15.55 19.64
CA LYS A 71 32.25 -16.40 18.47
C LYS A 71 31.93 -15.51 17.28
N LYS A 72 32.60 -15.76 16.16
CA LYS A 72 32.18 -15.21 14.88
C LYS A 72 30.87 -15.86 14.49
N ILE A 73 29.88 -15.04 14.10
CA ILE A 73 28.60 -15.51 13.59
C ILE A 73 28.69 -15.44 12.07
N ASP A 74 28.81 -16.59 11.42
CA ASP A 74 28.76 -16.68 9.97
C ASP A 74 27.31 -16.65 9.48
N TYR A 75 27.01 -15.76 8.54
CA TYR A 75 25.70 -15.64 7.93
C TYR A 75 25.80 -15.32 6.43
N SER A 76 24.81 -15.79 5.68
CA SER A 76 24.60 -15.47 4.28
C SER A 76 23.35 -14.61 4.11
N LEU A 77 23.38 -13.74 3.11
CA LEU A 77 22.24 -12.93 2.73
C LEU A 77 22.09 -13.01 1.21
N LYS A 78 20.96 -13.55 0.76
CA LYS A 78 20.63 -13.67 -0.66
C LYS A 78 19.45 -12.76 -0.95
N CYS A 79 19.65 -11.74 -1.79
CA CYS A 79 18.55 -10.90 -2.27
C CYS A 79 18.54 -10.91 -3.79
N ASP A 80 17.37 -11.22 -4.36
CA ASP A 80 17.16 -11.20 -5.80
C ASP A 80 16.89 -9.75 -6.27
N GLU A 81 17.38 -9.39 -7.47
CA GLU A 81 17.17 -8.09 -8.12
C GLU A 81 17.54 -6.85 -7.27
N GLN A 82 18.77 -6.82 -6.75
CA GLN A 82 19.24 -5.71 -5.93
C GLN A 82 19.54 -4.45 -6.75
N ALA A 83 18.72 -3.40 -6.57
CA ALA A 83 18.99 -2.08 -7.12
C ALA A 83 19.98 -1.24 -6.26
N LYS A 84 20.20 -1.58 -4.97
CA LYS A 84 21.06 -0.82 -4.04
C LYS A 84 21.66 -1.70 -2.93
N ASN A 85 22.97 -1.55 -2.67
CA ASN A 85 23.77 -2.35 -1.72
C ASN A 85 23.86 -1.79 -0.28
N ALA A 86 22.96 -0.88 0.13
CA ALA A 86 23.02 -0.24 1.45
C ALA A 86 22.15 -0.98 2.48
N MET A 87 22.62 -2.13 2.96
CA MET A 87 21.89 -2.96 3.94
C MET A 87 22.34 -2.69 5.38
N LYS A 88 21.41 -2.77 6.34
CA LYS A 88 21.68 -2.65 7.77
C LYS A 88 21.11 -3.89 8.49
N LEU A 89 21.91 -4.50 9.36
CA LEU A 89 21.49 -5.61 10.21
C LEU A 89 21.13 -5.08 11.61
N GLN A 90 19.97 -5.46 12.14
CA GLN A 90 19.55 -5.15 13.51
C GLN A 90 19.36 -6.45 14.28
N ILE A 91 19.93 -6.53 15.49
CA ILE A 91 19.70 -7.62 16.44
C ILE A 91 18.64 -7.14 17.43
N LYS A 92 17.61 -7.95 17.67
CA LYS A 92 16.57 -7.73 18.69
C LYS A 92 16.58 -8.92 19.63
N GLY A 93 16.55 -8.64 20.93
CA GLY A 93 16.51 -9.64 22.01
C GLY A 93 15.38 -9.34 22.97
#